data_AF-A0A3T1CZ37-F1
#
_entry.id   AF-A0A3T1CZ37-F1
#
_cell.length_a   1.000
_cell.length_b   1.000
_cell.length_c   1.000
_cell.angle_alpha   90.00
_cell.angle_beta   90.00
_cell.angle_gamma   90.00
#
_symmetry.space_group_name_H-M   'P 1'
#
loop_
_entity.id
_entity.type
_entity.pdbx_description
1 polymer ?
#
loop_
_entity_poly.entity_id
_entity_poly.type
_entity_poly.pdbx_seq_one_letter_code
_entity_poly.pdbx_strand_id
1 'polypeptide(L)'
;MSQRKRMAKNLRPKVIPMRLDATFFFERAVQSLDRYHYDKALKYFRRAVEYEPENPVNHCNMAGILSEMGRYEESNVILRSVLDQIDPAMTECYYYLANNYANMELYEEAEKSLVHYLENDLDGQFLDESDELLDLFNYELNRPTKLVTIKAKENIYAHDKARELLEAGRFAEAVKMLEEIIGREPDFLAARNNLGLAYYYMGLFEKSVATITEVLDAEPGNLHALCNLAIFYQHSNQDGPLQALIEKLNKTVPFHPEHVLKMATTLGIIGEHREAYNHFLRLLRTGELVGEPSLHHFAAVAAVNLQRYDDAEKHWKQAEKLDSESPVPSFYLKRLGKVRSGEESPPTHYHYHLPFEEQFRQWEYSPGQVTEALKRDPLIRSSFFWALRHGDRHTKVQVIQALGLVADEEVIEALKAFLIDADEDDELKRVSVLVLRSIGVQDSLTVTFSGRTLTLEARRKSAKLPVWDSAWQTVLEHALEGMSGKYDVVQQHDMMTLWVDYLSRVYPEVPKLHKPTGWAAALEYWTAKMHRRTVTYADLVNRYGVSQASISRYANRIDEACGIREKLDLTTPSFK
;
A
#
# COMPACT_ATOMS: atom_id res chain seq x y z
N MET A 1 74.21 74.20 15.60
CA MET A 1 73.58 74.30 16.93
C MET A 1 72.07 74.26 16.74
N SER A 2 71.36 73.53 17.62
CA SER A 2 69.92 73.24 17.62
C SER A 2 69.48 72.03 16.79
N GLN A 3 69.16 70.91 17.45
CA GLN A 3 67.78 70.41 17.61
C GLN A 3 67.75 68.93 18.07
N ARG A 4 66.76 68.64 18.94
CA ARG A 4 66.20 67.34 19.35
C ARG A 4 66.93 66.52 20.42
N LYS A 5 66.60 66.83 21.68
CA LYS A 5 66.49 65.84 22.77
C LYS A 5 65.52 64.73 22.35
N ARG A 6 66.02 63.53 22.12
CA ARG A 6 65.21 62.32 21.91
C ARG A 6 64.93 61.72 23.29
N MET A 7 63.70 61.85 23.78
CA MET A 7 63.22 61.15 24.97
C MET A 7 63.36 59.64 24.75
N ALA A 8 64.20 58.98 25.54
CA ALA A 8 64.20 57.53 25.64
C ALA A 8 62.88 57.13 26.33
N LYS A 9 61.93 56.65 25.52
CA LYS A 9 60.66 56.06 25.97
C LYS A 9 60.99 54.86 26.85
N ASN A 10 60.59 54.90 28.13
CA ASN A 10 60.56 53.72 29.00
C ASN A 10 59.66 52.65 28.36
N LEU A 11 60.24 51.70 27.64
CA LEU A 11 59.58 50.49 27.19
C LEU A 11 59.46 49.56 28.40
N ARG A 12 58.38 49.69 29.17
CA ARG A 12 57.92 48.59 30.02
C ARG A 12 57.62 47.41 29.09
N PRO A 13 58.21 46.22 29.27
CA PRO A 13 57.79 45.07 28.48
C PRO A 13 56.30 44.87 28.73
N LYS A 14 55.49 44.98 27.68
CA LYS A 14 54.07 44.57 27.72
C LYS A 14 54.05 43.05 27.84
N VAL A 15 54.27 42.53 29.05
CA VAL A 15 54.06 41.12 29.35
C VAL A 15 52.55 40.91 29.36
N ILE A 16 52.01 40.41 28.25
CA ILE A 16 50.63 39.94 28.20
C ILE A 16 50.61 38.64 29.03
N PRO A 17 49.83 38.55 30.12
CA PRO A 17 49.71 37.31 30.88
C PRO A 17 49.10 36.25 29.96
N MET A 18 49.87 35.20 29.68
CA MET A 18 49.39 34.06 28.93
C MET A 18 48.60 33.17 29.89
N ARG A 19 47.29 33.10 29.72
CA ARG A 19 46.46 32.14 30.44
C ARG A 19 46.68 30.77 29.81
N LEU A 20 47.15 29.82 30.60
CA LEU A 20 47.36 28.43 30.22
C LEU A 20 46.24 27.60 30.85
N ASP A 21 45.01 27.89 30.45
CA ASP A 21 43.79 27.20 30.89
C ASP A 21 43.38 26.11 29.88
N ALA A 22 42.29 25.40 30.16
CA ALA A 22 41.79 24.32 29.29
C ALA A 22 41.55 24.81 27.85
N THR A 23 40.94 26.00 27.69
CA THR A 23 40.70 26.62 26.38
C THR A 23 42.00 26.85 25.61
N PHE A 24 43.04 27.38 26.26
CA PHE A 24 44.34 27.53 25.63
C PHE A 24 44.91 26.20 25.10
N PHE A 25 44.85 25.14 25.90
CA PHE A 25 45.35 23.83 25.48
C PHE A 25 44.48 23.20 24.40
N PHE A 26 43.16 23.36 24.47
CA PHE A 26 42.21 22.91 23.47
C PHE A 26 42.51 23.55 22.09
N GLU A 27 42.65 24.88 22.03
CA GLU A 27 42.98 25.59 20.78
C GLU A 27 44.31 25.13 20.18
N ARG A 28 45.31 24.86 21.03
CA ARG A 28 46.61 24.32 20.59
C ARG A 28 46.52 22.88 20.10
N ALA A 29 45.63 22.10 20.68
CA ALA A 29 45.36 20.74 20.26
C ALA A 29 44.74 20.74 18.86
N VAL A 30 43.68 21.52 18.64
CA VAL A 30 43.03 21.70 17.33
C VAL A 30 44.02 22.22 16.28
N GLN A 31 44.80 23.26 16.59
CA GLN A 31 45.83 23.76 15.66
C GLN A 31 46.89 22.70 15.31
N SER A 32 47.19 21.78 16.21
CA SER A 32 48.13 20.68 15.96
C SER A 32 47.48 19.58 15.11
N LEU A 33 46.18 19.33 15.32
CA LEU A 33 45.36 18.42 14.54
C LEU A 33 45.19 18.90 13.09
N ASP A 34 44.90 20.18 12.86
CA ASP A 34 44.82 20.79 11.52
C ASP A 34 46.11 20.62 10.70
N ARG A 35 47.23 20.33 11.38
CA ARG A 35 48.55 20.10 10.80
C ARG A 35 48.95 18.62 10.85
N TYR A 36 48.03 17.71 11.13
CA TYR A 36 48.23 16.26 11.24
C TYR A 36 49.32 15.85 12.25
N HIS A 37 49.59 16.67 13.27
CA HIS A 37 50.56 16.36 14.32
C HIS A 37 49.87 15.68 15.51
N TYR A 38 49.38 14.45 15.31
CA TYR A 38 48.58 13.71 16.28
C TYR A 38 49.24 13.57 17.66
N ASP A 39 50.54 13.28 17.74
CA ASP A 39 51.27 13.20 19.02
C ASP A 39 51.26 14.52 19.82
N LYS A 40 51.30 15.66 19.13
CA LYS A 40 51.25 16.98 19.77
C LYS A 40 49.83 17.34 20.16
N ALA A 41 48.85 17.05 19.29
CA ALA A 41 47.44 17.23 19.58
C ALA A 41 47.03 16.44 20.83
N LEU A 42 47.41 15.15 20.90
CA LEU A 42 47.14 14.29 22.06
C LEU A 42 47.74 14.85 23.36
N LYS A 43 48.97 15.35 23.33
CA LYS A 43 49.59 15.98 24.50
C LYS A 43 48.80 17.20 24.97
N TYR A 44 48.30 18.02 24.06
CA TYR A 44 47.52 19.20 24.40
C TYR A 44 46.11 18.84 24.89
N PHE A 45 45.42 17.90 24.27
CA PHE A 45 44.12 17.42 24.77
C PHE A 45 44.23 16.77 26.15
N ARG A 46 45.29 16.00 26.43
CA ARG A 46 45.57 15.50 27.79
C ARG A 46 45.68 16.63 28.81
N ARG A 47 46.37 17.72 28.46
CA ARG A 47 46.43 18.89 29.34
C ARG A 47 45.06 19.55 29.49
N ALA A 48 44.27 19.68 28.43
CA ALA A 48 42.91 20.22 28.54
C ALA A 48 42.05 19.39 29.50
N VAL A 49 42.13 18.06 29.43
CA VAL A 49 41.49 17.12 30.37
C VAL A 49 42.01 17.28 31.81
N GLU A 50 43.31 17.50 32.02
CA GLU A 50 43.87 17.76 33.36
C GLU A 50 43.28 19.03 34.01
N TYR A 51 42.97 20.06 33.22
CA TYR A 51 42.35 21.30 33.71
C TYR A 51 40.83 21.18 33.89
N GLU A 52 40.16 20.42 33.03
CA GLU A 52 38.71 20.20 33.06
C GLU A 52 38.39 18.70 32.96
N PRO A 53 38.55 17.95 34.07
CA PRO A 53 38.39 16.49 34.05
C PRO A 53 36.93 16.04 33.86
N GLU A 54 35.96 16.90 34.17
CA GLU A 54 34.52 16.62 34.03
C GLU A 54 33.94 17.09 32.69
N ASN A 55 34.77 17.60 31.76
CA ASN A 55 34.30 18.05 30.46
C ASN A 55 34.35 16.88 29.44
N PRO A 56 33.20 16.27 29.07
CA PRO A 56 33.17 15.09 28.20
C PRO A 56 33.73 15.39 26.81
N VAL A 57 33.56 16.61 26.29
CA VAL A 57 34.06 17.02 24.97
C VAL A 57 35.58 16.92 24.88
N ASN A 58 36.31 17.26 25.93
CA ASN A 58 37.78 17.14 25.94
C ASN A 58 38.22 15.67 25.88
N HIS A 59 37.49 14.78 26.56
CA HIS A 59 37.75 13.33 26.52
C HIS A 59 37.39 12.72 25.16
N CYS A 60 36.25 13.08 24.57
CA CYS A 60 35.84 12.61 23.24
C CYS A 60 36.85 13.05 22.17
N ASN A 61 37.32 14.30 22.21
CA ASN A 61 38.37 14.78 21.30
C ASN A 61 39.69 14.03 21.50
N MET A 62 40.09 13.77 22.75
CA MET A 62 41.27 12.96 23.04
C MET A 62 41.14 11.53 22.51
N ALA A 63 39.96 10.93 22.66
CA ALA A 63 39.64 9.61 22.13
C ALA A 63 39.70 9.59 20.60
N GLY A 64 39.11 10.57 19.91
CA GLY A 64 39.19 10.72 18.45
C GLY A 64 40.63 10.79 17.93
N ILE A 65 41.52 11.53 18.61
CA ILE A 65 42.95 11.54 18.25
C ILE A 65 43.60 10.16 18.41
N LEU A 66 43.24 9.40 19.46
CA LEU A 66 43.76 8.05 19.64
C LEU A 66 43.27 7.11 18.54
N SER A 67 42.01 7.24 18.11
CA SER A 67 41.46 6.53 16.96
C SER A 67 42.21 6.83 15.67
N GLU A 68 42.48 8.11 15.37
CA GLU A 68 43.27 8.53 14.20
C GLU A 68 44.71 7.97 14.23
N MET A 69 45.25 7.72 15.43
CA MET A 69 46.56 7.08 15.61
C MET A 69 46.50 5.54 15.54
N GLY A 70 45.34 4.94 15.27
CA GLY A 70 45.11 3.50 15.26
C GLY A 70 45.12 2.85 16.65
N ARG A 71 44.99 3.64 17.72
CA ARG A 71 45.01 3.19 19.13
C ARG A 71 43.59 3.02 19.66
N TYR A 72 42.83 2.15 18.99
CA TYR A 72 41.38 2.00 19.19
C TYR A 72 41.02 1.53 20.60
N GLU A 73 41.78 0.62 21.19
CA GLU A 73 41.50 0.11 22.55
C GLU A 73 41.66 1.21 23.60
N GLU A 74 42.70 2.04 23.48
CA GLU A 74 42.90 3.17 24.40
C GLU A 74 41.81 4.23 24.23
N SER A 75 41.40 4.49 22.99
CA SER A 75 40.24 5.34 22.73
C SER A 75 38.97 4.79 23.38
N ASN A 76 38.69 3.49 23.21
CA ASN A 76 37.50 2.85 23.74
C ASN A 76 37.43 2.89 25.27
N VAL A 77 38.58 2.78 25.95
CA VAL A 77 38.65 2.95 27.41
C VAL A 77 38.21 4.36 27.83
N ILE A 78 38.66 5.40 27.11
CA ILE A 78 38.28 6.78 27.40
C ILE A 78 36.79 7.00 27.11
N LEU A 79 36.30 6.60 25.94
CA LEU A 79 34.89 6.75 25.56
C LEU A 79 33.94 6.07 26.57
N ARG A 80 34.28 4.86 27.01
CA ARG A 80 33.53 4.17 28.08
C ARG A 80 33.61 4.91 29.41
N SER A 81 34.76 5.45 29.79
CA SER A 81 34.85 6.25 31.03
C SER A 81 34.00 7.53 30.98
N VAL A 82 33.83 8.14 29.81
CA VAL A 82 32.90 9.27 29.64
C VAL A 82 31.49 8.81 29.94
N LEU A 83 31.04 7.74 29.30
CA LEU A 83 29.69 7.18 29.47
C LEU A 83 29.43 6.69 30.90
N ASP A 84 30.42 6.08 31.55
CA ASP A 84 30.25 5.48 32.88
C ASP A 84 30.32 6.51 34.02
N GLN A 85 31.09 7.60 33.85
CA GLN A 85 31.53 8.44 34.98
C GLN A 85 31.31 9.94 34.79
N ILE A 86 31.17 10.43 33.57
CA ILE A 86 31.15 11.87 33.28
C ILE A 86 29.79 12.28 32.73
N ASP A 87 29.40 11.70 31.60
CA ASP A 87 28.14 12.00 30.93
C ASP A 87 27.56 10.73 30.27
N PRO A 88 26.65 10.04 30.97
CA PRO A 88 25.94 8.88 30.42
C PRO A 88 25.03 9.19 29.24
N ALA A 89 24.69 10.46 29.00
CA ALA A 89 23.81 10.89 27.91
C ALA A 89 24.58 11.29 26.65
N MET A 90 25.91 11.27 26.67
CA MET A 90 26.77 11.63 25.54
C MET A 90 26.73 10.56 24.43
N THR A 91 25.69 10.60 23.60
CA THR A 91 25.40 9.60 22.56
C THR A 91 26.51 9.50 21.52
N GLU A 92 27.23 10.58 21.23
CA GLU A 92 28.34 10.62 20.27
C GLU A 92 29.46 9.63 20.62
N CYS A 93 29.64 9.30 21.91
CA CYS A 93 30.60 8.28 22.33
C CYS A 93 30.30 6.92 21.69
N TYR A 94 29.02 6.58 21.48
CA TYR A 94 28.63 5.32 20.86
C TYR A 94 28.96 5.29 19.36
N TYR A 95 28.86 6.42 18.65
CA TYR A 95 29.31 6.55 17.27
C TYR A 95 30.84 6.36 17.15
N TYR A 96 31.61 6.98 18.05
CA TYR A 96 33.07 6.80 18.07
C TYR A 96 33.48 5.36 18.44
N LEU A 97 32.77 4.73 19.39
CA LEU A 97 32.96 3.31 19.72
C LEU A 97 32.67 2.42 18.51
N ALA A 98 31.58 2.70 17.77
CA ALA A 98 31.24 1.94 16.57
C ALA A 98 32.34 2.01 15.51
N ASN A 99 32.85 3.20 15.22
CA ASN A 99 33.97 3.40 14.28
C ASN A 99 35.23 2.65 14.73
N ASN A 100 35.57 2.70 16.02
CA ASN A 100 36.72 1.99 16.57
C ASN A 100 36.56 0.48 16.45
N TYR A 101 35.40 -0.07 16.80
CA TYR A 101 35.13 -1.51 16.67
C TYR A 101 35.15 -1.95 15.21
N ALA A 102 34.64 -1.15 14.28
CA ALA A 102 34.69 -1.44 12.85
C ALA A 102 36.13 -1.52 12.34
N ASN A 103 36.99 -0.56 12.72
CA ASN A 103 38.42 -0.59 12.37
C ASN A 103 39.20 -1.75 13.02
N MET A 104 38.66 -2.34 14.10
CA MET A 104 39.18 -3.55 14.73
C MET A 104 38.56 -4.84 14.15
N GLU A 105 37.74 -4.74 13.09
CA GLU A 105 36.98 -5.85 12.49
C GLU A 105 36.01 -6.55 13.46
N LEU A 106 35.63 -5.87 14.54
CA LEU A 106 34.66 -6.35 15.54
C LEU A 106 33.24 -5.87 15.17
N TYR A 107 32.76 -6.30 14.01
CA TYR A 107 31.54 -5.77 13.38
C TYR A 107 30.27 -5.93 14.24
N GLU A 108 30.15 -6.98 15.06
CA GLU A 108 28.99 -7.14 15.95
C GLU A 108 28.97 -6.12 17.10
N GLU A 109 30.13 -5.75 17.64
CA GLU A 109 30.23 -4.73 18.69
C GLU A 109 30.10 -3.32 18.09
N ALA A 110 30.59 -3.16 16.85
CA ALA A 110 30.40 -1.94 16.07
C ALA A 110 28.91 -1.69 15.80
N GLU A 111 28.21 -2.71 15.29
CA GLU A 111 26.76 -2.72 15.06
C GLU A 111 26.01 -2.34 16.34
N LYS A 112 26.28 -3.00 17.47
CA LYS A 112 25.61 -2.69 18.75
C LYS A 112 25.80 -1.24 19.19
N SER A 113 27.01 -0.71 19.05
CA SER A 113 27.33 0.65 19.45
C SER A 113 26.62 1.66 18.53
N LEU A 114 26.65 1.41 17.22
CA LEU A 114 26.00 2.29 16.24
C LEU A 114 24.47 2.30 16.40
N VAL A 115 23.87 1.14 16.65
CA VAL A 115 22.44 1.03 16.96
C VAL A 115 22.10 1.86 18.19
N HIS A 116 22.90 1.80 19.26
CA HIS A 116 22.65 2.60 20.46
C HIS A 116 22.68 4.11 20.17
N TYR A 117 23.62 4.57 19.34
CA TYR A 117 23.66 5.97 18.89
C TYR A 117 22.35 6.35 18.18
N LEU A 118 21.96 5.57 17.17
CA LEU A 118 20.77 5.80 16.34
C LEU A 118 19.43 5.69 17.11
N GLU A 119 19.38 4.91 18.19
CA GLU A 119 18.17 4.74 19.01
C GLU A 119 17.97 5.88 20.03
N ASN A 120 19.05 6.58 20.40
CA ASN A 120 19.04 7.55 21.50
C ASN A 120 19.29 9.00 21.05
N ASP A 121 19.71 9.22 19.82
CA ASP A 121 19.98 10.56 19.27
C ASP A 121 19.21 10.80 17.96
N LEU A 122 18.18 11.66 18.04
CA LEU A 122 17.25 11.96 16.94
C LEU A 122 17.79 12.95 15.92
N ASP A 123 18.58 13.90 16.39
CA ASP A 123 19.15 15.02 15.63
C ASP A 123 20.69 14.95 15.68
N GLY A 124 21.22 13.74 15.84
CA GLY A 124 22.63 13.49 16.03
C GLY A 124 23.46 13.99 14.84
N GLN A 125 24.63 14.57 15.12
CA GLN A 125 25.47 15.14 14.07
C GLN A 125 26.07 14.12 13.09
N PHE A 126 25.99 12.81 13.38
CA PHE A 126 26.59 11.72 12.60
C PHE A 126 25.55 10.78 11.98
N LEU A 127 24.32 11.23 11.77
CA LEU A 127 23.26 10.38 11.22
C LEU A 127 23.56 9.92 9.80
N ASP A 128 24.10 10.79 8.96
CA ASP A 128 24.45 10.47 7.57
C ASP A 128 25.62 9.46 7.50
N GLU A 129 26.68 9.69 8.28
CA GLU A 129 27.84 8.78 8.34
C GLU A 129 27.47 7.42 8.97
N SER A 130 26.47 7.40 9.85
CA SER A 130 25.96 6.16 10.41
C SER A 130 25.32 5.27 9.35
N ASP A 131 24.76 5.83 8.27
CA ASP A 131 24.19 5.04 7.17
C ASP A 131 25.26 4.30 6.37
N GLU A 132 26.36 4.98 6.08
CA GLU A 132 27.49 4.37 5.38
C GLU A 132 28.08 3.20 6.19
N LEU A 133 28.15 3.34 7.51
CA LEU A 133 28.58 2.27 8.41
C LEU A 133 27.59 1.12 8.47
N LEU A 134 26.28 1.38 8.44
CA LEU A 134 25.27 0.33 8.41
C LEU A 134 25.36 -0.51 7.12
N ASP A 135 25.58 0.13 5.97
CA ASP A 135 25.77 -0.57 4.71
C ASP A 135 27.02 -1.45 4.73
N LEU A 136 28.12 -0.94 5.29
CA LEU A 136 29.33 -1.73 5.52
C LEU A 136 29.05 -2.94 6.40
N PHE A 137 28.35 -2.77 7.52
CA PHE A 137 28.05 -3.87 8.43
C PHE A 137 27.10 -4.90 7.82
N ASN A 138 26.12 -4.46 7.03
CA ASN A 138 25.22 -5.34 6.29
C ASN A 138 26.00 -6.26 5.35
N TYR A 139 26.99 -5.69 4.66
CA TYR A 139 27.87 -6.40 3.75
C TYR A 139 28.77 -7.39 4.50
N GLU A 140 29.51 -6.93 5.51
CA GLU A 140 30.49 -7.76 6.25
C GLU A 140 29.83 -8.87 7.08
N LEU A 141 28.68 -8.59 7.71
CA LEU A 141 27.92 -9.58 8.48
C LEU A 141 27.02 -10.48 7.61
N ASN A 142 26.92 -10.18 6.31
CA ASN A 142 26.06 -10.85 5.34
C ASN A 142 24.62 -11.04 5.83
N ARG A 143 24.10 -10.00 6.49
CA ARG A 143 22.75 -9.94 7.03
C ARG A 143 22.31 -8.49 7.18
N PRO A 144 21.01 -8.19 7.06
CA PRO A 144 20.53 -6.87 7.44
C PRO A 144 20.77 -6.62 8.93
N THR A 145 21.14 -5.39 9.25
CA THR A 145 21.38 -4.91 10.61
C THR A 145 20.14 -5.16 11.46
N LYS A 146 20.32 -5.69 12.67
CA LYS A 146 19.19 -5.92 13.61
C LYS A 146 18.75 -4.62 14.27
N LEU A 147 18.12 -3.75 13.48
CA LEU A 147 17.52 -2.51 13.94
C LEU A 147 16.10 -2.80 14.45
N VAL A 148 15.88 -2.60 15.75
CA VAL A 148 14.56 -2.84 16.36
C VAL A 148 13.69 -1.59 16.24
N THR A 149 14.25 -0.38 16.44
CA THR A 149 13.54 0.89 16.21
C THR A 149 14.52 2.07 16.16
N ILE A 150 14.88 2.59 14.98
CA ILE A 150 15.61 3.87 14.91
C ILE A 150 14.59 4.97 15.15
N LYS A 151 14.66 5.71 16.25
CA LYS A 151 13.73 6.84 16.43
C LYS A 151 13.94 7.93 15.37
N ALA A 152 15.19 8.18 14.96
CA ALA A 152 15.55 9.16 13.92
C ALA A 152 15.02 8.80 12.53
N LYS A 153 14.69 7.52 12.30
CA LYS A 153 14.18 6.99 11.03
C LYS A 153 12.86 6.26 11.17
N GLU A 154 12.19 6.38 12.33
CA GLU A 154 10.92 5.71 12.59
C GLU A 154 9.89 6.16 11.56
N ASN A 155 9.92 7.44 11.20
CA ASN A 155 9.02 8.03 10.21
C ASN A 155 9.39 7.66 8.77
N ILE A 156 10.67 7.49 8.43
CA ILE A 156 11.11 6.99 7.12
C ILE A 156 10.70 5.53 6.95
N TYR A 157 10.97 4.68 7.96
CA TYR A 157 10.54 3.29 7.95
C TYR A 157 9.02 3.14 7.96
N ALA A 158 8.31 3.96 8.74
CA ALA A 158 6.86 3.99 8.73
C ALA A 158 6.31 4.50 7.39
N HIS A 159 6.98 5.46 6.74
CA HIS A 159 6.60 5.93 5.40
C HIS A 159 6.83 4.87 4.33
N ASP A 160 7.95 4.15 4.38
CA ASP A 160 8.22 3.01 3.51
C ASP A 160 7.20 1.91 3.71
N LYS A 161 6.88 1.57 4.95
CA LYS A 161 5.79 0.64 5.26
C LYS A 161 4.43 1.13 4.78
N ALA A 162 4.15 2.42 4.89
CA ALA A 162 2.91 3.00 4.36
C ALA A 162 2.87 2.94 2.82
N ARG A 163 4.02 3.11 2.15
CA ARG A 163 4.17 2.91 0.71
C ARG A 163 3.97 1.44 0.32
N GLU A 164 4.53 0.49 1.06
CA GLU A 164 4.27 -0.94 0.86
C GLU A 164 2.78 -1.26 1.04
N LEU A 165 2.10 -0.66 2.02
CA LEU A 165 0.66 -0.80 2.22
C LEU A 165 -0.13 -0.22 1.03
N LEU A 166 0.27 0.94 0.51
CA LEU A 166 -0.32 1.54 -0.70
C LEU A 166 -0.15 0.64 -1.92
N GLU A 167 1.05 0.12 -2.13
CA GLU A 167 1.35 -0.81 -3.21
C GLU A 167 0.46 -2.04 -3.03
N ALA A 168 0.47 -2.67 -1.85
CA ALA A 168 -0.36 -3.81 -1.46
C ALA A 168 -1.87 -3.55 -1.53
N GLY A 169 -2.28 -2.35 -1.88
CA GLY A 169 -3.67 -1.97 -2.04
C GLY A 169 -4.39 -1.83 -0.71
N ARG A 170 -3.69 -1.87 0.44
CA ARG A 170 -4.20 -1.74 1.82
C ARG A 170 -4.33 -0.27 2.20
N PHE A 171 -5.22 0.44 1.51
CA PHE A 171 -5.27 1.90 1.53
C PHE A 171 -5.70 2.48 2.88
N ALA A 172 -6.65 1.84 3.58
CA ALA A 172 -7.14 2.32 4.87
C ALA A 172 -6.04 2.29 5.95
N GLU A 173 -5.22 1.24 5.95
CA GLU A 173 -4.08 1.13 6.87
C GLU A 173 -2.97 2.10 6.52
N ALA A 174 -2.72 2.29 5.22
CA ALA A 174 -1.79 3.31 4.74
C ALA A 174 -2.23 4.71 5.18
N VAL A 175 -3.51 5.06 5.03
CA VAL A 175 -4.06 6.35 5.49
C VAL A 175 -3.79 6.56 6.97
N LYS A 176 -4.13 5.58 7.82
CA LYS A 176 -3.93 5.69 9.26
C LYS A 176 -2.45 5.93 9.61
N MET A 177 -1.55 5.17 8.99
CA MET A 177 -0.12 5.30 9.21
C MET A 177 0.41 6.66 8.73
N LEU A 178 -0.03 7.14 7.58
CA LEU A 178 0.40 8.42 7.01
C LEU A 178 -0.16 9.60 7.81
N GLU A 179 -1.39 9.52 8.33
CA GLU A 179 -1.95 10.51 9.24
C GLU A 179 -1.16 10.58 10.56
N GLU A 180 -0.73 9.43 11.09
CA GLU A 180 0.14 9.36 12.28
C GLU A 180 1.52 10.00 12.02
N ILE A 181 2.13 9.73 10.86
CA ILE A 181 3.41 10.33 10.44
C ILE A 181 3.28 11.85 10.34
N ILE A 182 2.26 12.33 9.61
CA ILE A 182 2.04 13.78 9.39
C ILE A 182 1.67 14.50 10.69
N GLY A 183 0.98 13.81 11.61
CA GLY A 183 0.68 14.34 12.95
C GLY A 183 1.93 14.59 13.79
N ARG A 184 3.01 13.83 13.56
CA ARG A 184 4.30 14.00 14.22
C ARG A 184 5.19 15.00 13.47
N GLU A 185 5.24 14.89 12.14
CA GLU A 185 6.05 15.71 11.24
C GLU A 185 5.18 16.35 10.16
N PRO A 186 4.60 17.54 10.41
CA PRO A 186 3.74 18.22 9.45
C PRO A 186 4.43 18.55 8.11
N ASP A 187 5.75 18.73 8.14
CA ASP A 187 6.58 19.13 7.00
C ASP A 187 7.07 17.93 6.15
N PHE A 188 6.71 16.70 6.51
CA PHE A 188 7.09 15.52 5.73
C PHE A 188 6.22 15.36 4.46
N LEU A 189 6.54 16.17 3.44
CA LEU A 189 5.76 16.28 2.20
C LEU A 189 5.63 14.96 1.42
N ALA A 190 6.61 14.06 1.52
CA ALA A 190 6.55 12.75 0.88
C ALA A 190 5.44 11.86 1.48
N ALA A 191 5.25 11.90 2.80
CA ALA A 191 4.14 11.23 3.47
C ALA A 191 2.80 11.87 3.10
N ARG A 192 2.74 13.20 3.02
CA ARG A 192 1.54 13.94 2.60
C ARG A 192 1.15 13.64 1.15
N ASN A 193 2.11 13.51 0.24
CA ASN A 193 1.89 13.04 -1.13
C ASN A 193 1.27 11.65 -1.18
N ASN A 194 1.81 10.70 -0.41
CA ASN A 194 1.29 9.35 -0.32
C ASN A 194 -0.09 9.31 0.35
N LEU A 195 -0.37 10.20 1.31
CA LEU A 195 -1.70 10.31 1.92
C LEU A 195 -2.74 10.77 0.91
N GLY A 196 -2.41 11.78 0.10
CA GLY A 196 -3.27 12.22 -1.00
C GLY A 196 -3.57 11.09 -1.98
N LEU A 197 -2.56 10.29 -2.33
CA LEU A 197 -2.73 9.10 -3.17
C LEU A 197 -3.60 8.03 -2.51
N ALA A 198 -3.43 7.79 -1.21
CA ALA A 198 -4.24 6.84 -0.44
C ALA A 198 -5.71 7.25 -0.40
N TYR A 199 -6.00 8.52 -0.11
CA TYR A 199 -7.36 9.06 -0.14
C TYR A 199 -8.00 8.94 -1.52
N TYR A 200 -7.22 9.18 -2.58
CA TYR A 200 -7.70 9.00 -3.94
C TYR A 200 -8.11 7.55 -4.22
N TYR A 201 -7.27 6.58 -3.87
CA TYR A 201 -7.64 5.16 -4.03
C TYR A 201 -8.83 4.76 -3.15
N MET A 202 -9.02 5.39 -1.98
CA MET A 202 -10.22 5.23 -1.16
C MET A 202 -11.46 5.94 -1.72
N GLY A 203 -11.34 6.78 -2.76
CA GLY A 203 -12.46 7.51 -3.38
C GLY A 203 -12.81 8.81 -2.65
N LEU A 204 -11.98 9.23 -1.71
CA LEU A 204 -12.12 10.47 -0.96
C LEU A 204 -11.50 11.62 -1.77
N PHE A 205 -12.05 11.91 -2.96
CA PHE A 205 -11.46 12.82 -3.96
C PHE A 205 -11.26 14.25 -3.46
N GLU A 206 -12.23 14.78 -2.71
CA GLU A 206 -12.13 16.13 -2.14
C GLU A 206 -10.94 16.23 -1.18
N LYS A 207 -10.75 15.20 -0.34
CA LYS A 207 -9.60 15.11 0.56
C LYS A 207 -8.31 14.93 -0.23
N SER A 208 -8.28 14.07 -1.25
CA SER A 208 -7.06 13.82 -2.02
C SER A 208 -6.57 15.09 -2.71
N VAL A 209 -7.46 15.85 -3.34
CA VAL A 209 -7.12 17.13 -3.99
C VAL A 209 -6.66 18.16 -2.95
N ALA A 210 -7.36 18.28 -1.81
CA ALA A 210 -6.95 19.20 -0.75
C ALA A 210 -5.55 18.86 -0.21
N THR A 211 -5.31 17.60 0.16
CA THR A 211 -4.01 17.14 0.68
C THR A 211 -2.87 17.39 -0.31
N ILE A 212 -3.07 17.13 -1.61
CA ILE A 212 -2.03 17.38 -2.63
C ILE A 212 -1.83 18.87 -2.90
N THR A 213 -2.89 19.68 -2.80
CA THR A 213 -2.78 21.14 -2.94
C THR A 213 -1.89 21.72 -1.83
N GLU A 214 -2.02 21.24 -0.60
CA GLU A 214 -1.15 21.65 0.52
C GLU A 214 0.34 21.33 0.23
N VAL A 215 0.64 20.20 -0.40
CA VAL A 215 2.01 19.87 -0.82
C VAL A 215 2.52 20.86 -1.87
N LEU A 216 1.68 21.23 -2.85
CA LEU A 216 2.04 22.18 -3.89
C LEU A 216 2.13 23.63 -3.41
N ASP A 217 1.41 23.98 -2.35
CA ASP A 217 1.53 25.28 -1.69
C ASP A 217 2.89 25.41 -0.98
N ALA A 218 3.37 24.33 -0.37
CA ALA A 218 4.70 24.27 0.25
C ALA A 218 5.82 24.17 -0.80
N GLU A 219 5.66 23.27 -1.78
CA GLU A 219 6.61 23.04 -2.86
C GLU A 219 5.93 23.06 -4.24
N PRO A 220 5.84 24.24 -4.89
CA PRO A 220 5.20 24.37 -6.19
C PRO A 220 5.83 23.51 -7.30
N GLY A 221 7.08 23.09 -7.13
CA GLY A 221 7.82 22.25 -8.09
C GLY A 221 7.76 20.75 -7.81
N ASN A 222 7.03 20.30 -6.78
CA ASN A 222 7.02 18.91 -6.37
C ASN A 222 6.39 18.01 -7.47
N LEU A 223 7.24 17.25 -8.17
CA LEU A 223 6.81 16.47 -9.34
C LEU A 223 5.79 15.38 -8.98
N HIS A 224 5.95 14.70 -7.83
CA HIS A 224 5.01 13.67 -7.39
C HIS A 224 3.62 14.27 -7.16
N ALA A 225 3.55 15.44 -6.51
CA ALA A 225 2.30 16.15 -6.27
C ALA A 225 1.65 16.61 -7.58
N LEU A 226 2.42 17.17 -8.52
CA LEU A 226 1.93 17.58 -9.84
C LEU A 226 1.36 16.40 -10.63
N CYS A 227 2.07 15.26 -10.63
CA CYS A 227 1.64 14.05 -11.33
C CYS A 227 0.36 13.47 -10.68
N ASN A 228 0.31 13.37 -9.36
CA ASN A 228 -0.86 12.86 -8.65
C ASN A 228 -2.08 13.77 -8.91
N LEU A 229 -1.93 15.10 -8.83
CA LEU A 229 -3.02 16.03 -9.09
C LEU A 229 -3.54 15.95 -10.53
N ALA A 230 -2.65 15.76 -11.52
CA ALA A 230 -3.05 15.57 -12.92
C ALA A 230 -3.92 14.33 -13.09
N ILE A 231 -3.56 13.21 -12.44
CA ILE A 231 -4.40 11.99 -12.44
C ILE A 231 -5.75 12.25 -11.78
N PHE A 232 -5.78 12.99 -10.65
CA PHE A 232 -7.01 13.28 -9.94
C PHE A 232 -7.97 14.13 -10.78
N TYR A 233 -7.46 15.15 -11.48
CA TYR A 233 -8.26 15.99 -12.37
C TYR A 233 -8.72 15.26 -13.63
N GLN A 234 -7.87 14.41 -14.22
CA GLN A 234 -8.26 13.55 -15.33
C GLN A 234 -9.45 12.66 -14.95
N HIS A 235 -9.41 12.03 -13.77
CA HIS A 235 -10.48 11.12 -13.33
C HIS A 235 -11.76 11.84 -12.89
N SER A 236 -11.66 13.09 -12.42
CA SER A 236 -12.82 13.91 -12.06
C SER A 236 -13.37 14.76 -13.22
N ASN A 237 -12.86 14.57 -14.44
CA ASN A 237 -13.21 15.33 -15.64
C ASN A 237 -13.08 16.86 -15.47
N GLN A 238 -12.04 17.29 -14.75
CA GLN A 238 -11.73 18.71 -14.50
C GLN A 238 -10.77 19.23 -15.58
N ASP A 239 -11.26 19.37 -16.81
CA ASP A 239 -10.43 19.66 -18.00
C ASP A 239 -9.64 20.99 -17.89
N GLY A 240 -10.24 22.02 -17.29
CA GLY A 240 -9.61 23.34 -17.16
C GLY A 240 -8.34 23.30 -16.29
N PRO A 241 -8.43 22.91 -15.00
CA PRO A 241 -7.28 22.74 -14.14
C PRO A 241 -6.25 21.73 -14.66
N LEU A 242 -6.72 20.64 -15.29
CA LEU A 242 -5.85 19.64 -15.90
C LEU A 242 -4.95 20.24 -16.99
N GLN A 243 -5.51 21.06 -17.88
CA GLN A 243 -4.73 21.65 -18.98
C GLN A 243 -3.57 22.52 -18.48
N ALA A 244 -3.79 23.27 -17.39
CA ALA A 244 -2.74 24.07 -16.75
C ALA A 244 -1.62 23.18 -16.16
N LEU A 245 -1.96 22.02 -15.59
CA LEU A 245 -0.97 21.05 -15.11
C LEU A 245 -0.19 20.41 -16.25
N ILE A 246 -0.86 20.05 -17.36
CA ILE A 246 -0.21 19.50 -18.55
C ILE A 246 0.85 20.47 -19.07
N GLU A 247 0.53 21.76 -19.19
CA GLU A 247 1.49 22.78 -19.61
C GLU A 247 2.71 22.88 -18.68
N LYS A 248 2.51 22.68 -17.37
CA LYS A 248 3.58 22.71 -16.37
C LYS A 248 4.44 21.45 -16.43
N LEU A 249 3.83 20.27 -16.56
CA LEU A 249 4.54 19.00 -16.71
C LEU A 249 5.39 18.99 -18.00
N ASN A 250 4.85 19.50 -19.12
CA ASN A 250 5.59 19.57 -20.39
C ASN A 250 6.80 20.52 -20.35
N LYS A 251 6.84 21.48 -19.42
CA LYS A 251 7.99 22.36 -19.19
C LYS A 251 8.96 21.79 -18.15
N THR A 252 8.58 20.72 -17.46
CA THR A 252 9.38 20.10 -16.41
C THR A 252 10.33 19.07 -17.03
N VAL A 253 11.62 19.15 -16.69
CA VAL A 253 12.62 18.21 -17.20
C VAL A 253 13.28 17.50 -16.02
N PRO A 254 12.77 16.33 -15.60
CA PRO A 254 13.38 15.60 -14.50
C PRO A 254 14.74 15.00 -14.89
N PHE A 255 15.64 14.91 -13.92
CA PHE A 255 16.97 14.30 -14.09
C PHE A 255 16.96 12.81 -13.75
N HIS A 256 16.40 12.43 -12.60
CA HIS A 256 16.35 11.04 -12.14
C HIS A 256 15.42 10.16 -13.00
N PRO A 257 15.83 8.95 -13.40
CA PRO A 257 15.02 8.07 -14.23
C PRO A 257 13.65 7.73 -13.65
N GLU A 258 13.54 7.54 -12.34
CA GLU A 258 12.25 7.28 -11.67
C GLU A 258 11.26 8.45 -11.83
N HIS A 259 11.76 9.68 -11.70
CA HIS A 259 10.95 10.88 -11.92
C HIS A 259 10.52 11.01 -13.38
N VAL A 260 11.41 10.71 -14.32
CA VAL A 260 11.07 10.67 -15.75
C VAL A 260 10.02 9.60 -16.03
N LEU A 261 10.13 8.42 -15.40
CA LEU A 261 9.17 7.33 -15.55
C LEU A 261 7.80 7.71 -15.00
N LYS A 262 7.72 8.23 -13.76
CA LYS A 262 6.47 8.69 -13.13
C LYS A 262 5.79 9.77 -13.97
N MET A 263 6.55 10.73 -14.49
CA MET A 263 6.02 11.77 -15.35
C MET A 263 5.53 11.21 -16.69
N ALA A 264 6.29 10.31 -17.32
CA ALA A 264 5.92 9.70 -18.60
C ALA A 264 4.65 8.85 -18.50
N THR A 265 4.51 8.04 -17.46
CA THR A 265 3.30 7.24 -17.24
C THR A 265 2.10 8.13 -16.94
N THR A 266 2.29 9.21 -16.18
CA THR A 266 1.24 10.20 -15.91
C THR A 266 0.77 10.90 -17.19
N LEU A 267 1.71 11.41 -18.01
CA LEU A 267 1.40 12.00 -19.32
C LEU A 267 0.67 10.99 -20.21
N GLY A 268 1.06 9.72 -20.18
CA GLY A 268 0.37 8.65 -20.88
C GLY A 268 -1.09 8.47 -20.43
N ILE A 269 -1.33 8.42 -19.12
CA ILE A 269 -2.67 8.25 -18.52
C ILE A 269 -3.61 9.41 -18.88
N ILE A 270 -3.10 10.64 -18.90
CA ILE A 270 -3.88 11.84 -19.23
C ILE A 270 -4.01 12.10 -20.75
N GLY A 271 -3.52 11.17 -21.59
CA GLY A 271 -3.69 11.21 -23.05
C GLY A 271 -2.56 11.92 -23.83
N GLU A 272 -1.55 12.46 -23.14
CA GLU A 272 -0.37 13.09 -23.73
C GLU A 272 0.66 12.04 -24.21
N HIS A 273 0.20 11.12 -25.06
CA HIS A 273 0.94 9.94 -25.52
C HIS A 273 2.24 10.30 -26.25
N ARG A 274 2.30 11.47 -26.89
CA ARG A 274 3.49 11.94 -27.62
C ARG A 274 4.65 12.23 -26.69
N GLU A 275 4.39 13.01 -25.65
CA GLU A 275 5.42 13.36 -24.67
C GLU A 275 5.78 12.16 -23.80
N ALA A 276 4.77 11.36 -23.42
CA ALA A 276 5.01 10.07 -22.77
C ALA A 276 5.98 9.19 -23.58
N TYR A 277 5.75 9.02 -24.89
CA TYR A 277 6.62 8.25 -25.77
C TYR A 277 8.05 8.82 -25.83
N ASN A 278 8.20 10.14 -25.93
CA ASN A 278 9.51 10.79 -25.93
C ASN A 278 10.29 10.50 -24.65
N HIS A 279 9.63 10.53 -23.49
CA HIS A 279 10.26 10.21 -22.21
C HIS A 279 10.61 8.73 -22.08
N PHE A 280 9.76 7.80 -22.53
CA PHE A 280 10.12 6.37 -22.55
C PHE A 280 11.33 6.10 -23.46
N LEU A 281 11.39 6.74 -24.63
CA LEU A 281 12.57 6.65 -25.50
C LEU A 281 13.82 7.25 -24.88
N ARG A 282 13.69 8.33 -24.09
CA ARG A 282 14.81 8.90 -23.33
C ARG A 282 15.33 7.87 -22.32
N LEU A 283 14.45 7.25 -21.54
CA LEU A 283 14.80 6.23 -20.55
C LEU A 283 15.49 5.02 -21.19
N LEU A 284 14.99 4.56 -22.34
CA LEU A 284 15.58 3.46 -23.10
C LEU A 284 16.97 3.77 -23.69
N ARG A 285 17.37 5.05 -23.75
CA ARG A 285 18.72 5.46 -24.20
C ARG A 285 19.71 5.63 -23.05
N THR A 286 19.24 6.00 -21.86
CA THR A 286 20.09 6.38 -20.72
C THR A 286 20.56 5.21 -19.85
N GLY A 287 20.20 3.96 -20.18
CA GLY A 287 20.86 2.75 -19.67
C GLY A 287 20.26 2.13 -18.40
N GLU A 288 19.90 2.92 -17.40
CA GLU A 288 19.54 2.41 -16.05
C GLU A 288 18.31 1.49 -16.03
N LEU A 289 17.32 1.73 -16.89
CA LEU A 289 16.07 0.95 -16.97
C LEU A 289 15.94 0.16 -18.28
N VAL A 290 17.03 0.00 -19.06
CA VAL A 290 16.98 -0.62 -20.40
C VAL A 290 16.66 -2.11 -20.35
N GLY A 291 16.97 -2.77 -19.23
CA GLY A 291 16.66 -4.19 -19.02
C GLY A 291 15.20 -4.46 -18.64
N GLU A 292 14.41 -3.42 -18.33
CA GLU A 292 13.05 -3.59 -17.83
C GLU A 292 12.04 -3.88 -18.96
N PRO A 293 11.39 -5.06 -18.97
CA PRO A 293 10.36 -5.39 -19.98
C PRO A 293 9.18 -4.41 -19.95
N SER A 294 8.86 -3.90 -18.74
CA SER A 294 7.79 -2.94 -18.49
C SER A 294 8.00 -1.63 -19.25
N LEU A 295 9.23 -1.12 -19.32
CA LEU A 295 9.54 0.12 -20.04
C LEU A 295 9.31 -0.02 -21.55
N HIS A 296 9.67 -1.18 -22.12
CA HIS A 296 9.34 -1.51 -23.49
C HIS A 296 7.83 -1.60 -23.72
N HIS A 297 7.09 -2.19 -22.79
CA HIS A 297 5.64 -2.22 -22.85
C HIS A 297 5.02 -0.81 -22.82
N PHE A 298 5.48 0.09 -21.94
CA PHE A 298 5.01 1.48 -21.88
C PHE A 298 5.25 2.24 -23.18
N ALA A 299 6.45 2.10 -23.77
CA ALA A 299 6.77 2.68 -25.07
C ALA A 299 5.86 2.13 -26.18
N ALA A 300 5.55 0.84 -26.16
CA ALA A 300 4.65 0.22 -27.12
C ALA A 300 3.22 0.75 -27.00
N VAL A 301 2.67 0.86 -25.79
CA VAL A 301 1.33 1.42 -25.54
C VAL A 301 1.24 2.85 -26.05
N ALA A 302 2.22 3.71 -25.75
CA ALA A 302 2.26 5.06 -26.31
C ALA A 302 2.34 5.07 -27.84
N ALA A 303 3.17 4.21 -28.44
CA ALA A 303 3.29 4.10 -29.89
C ALA A 303 1.98 3.68 -30.55
N VAL A 304 1.21 2.74 -29.97
CA VAL A 304 -0.10 2.34 -30.48
C VAL A 304 -1.09 3.51 -30.48
N ASN A 305 -1.16 4.28 -29.39
CA ASN A 305 -2.04 5.45 -29.32
C ASN A 305 -1.62 6.56 -30.30
N LEU A 306 -0.35 6.61 -30.71
CA LEU A 306 0.16 7.48 -31.77
C LEU A 306 0.01 6.89 -33.18
N GLN A 307 -0.65 5.73 -33.33
CA GLN A 307 -0.79 4.98 -34.59
C GLN A 307 0.55 4.52 -35.21
N ARG A 308 1.61 4.44 -34.40
CA ARG A 308 2.94 3.95 -34.79
C ARG A 308 3.05 2.45 -34.54
N TYR A 309 2.22 1.67 -35.24
CA TYR A 309 2.07 0.23 -34.99
C TYR A 309 3.37 -0.57 -35.18
N ASP A 310 4.21 -0.20 -36.15
CA ASP A 310 5.48 -0.88 -36.39
C ASP A 310 6.48 -0.67 -35.23
N ASP A 311 6.43 0.49 -34.58
CA ASP A 311 7.26 0.78 -33.40
C ASP A 311 6.71 0.07 -32.16
N ALA A 312 5.38 0.03 -32.00
CA ALA A 312 4.74 -0.77 -30.96
C ALA A 312 5.12 -2.25 -31.04
N GLU A 313 5.06 -2.83 -32.25
CA GLU A 313 5.43 -4.23 -32.48
C GLU A 313 6.90 -4.50 -32.10
N LYS A 314 7.83 -3.61 -32.49
CA LYS A 314 9.24 -3.72 -32.11
C LYS A 314 9.43 -3.72 -30.60
N HIS A 315 8.76 -2.79 -29.91
CA HIS A 315 8.87 -2.67 -28.46
C HIS A 315 8.29 -3.88 -27.73
N TRP A 316 7.11 -4.39 -28.11
CA TRP A 316 6.58 -5.60 -27.49
C TRP A 316 7.39 -6.86 -27.81
N LYS A 317 7.97 -7.00 -29.01
CA LYS A 317 8.94 -8.09 -29.29
C LYS A 317 10.17 -8.01 -28.42
N GLN A 318 10.64 -6.79 -28.12
CA GLN A 318 11.77 -6.61 -27.22
C GLN A 318 11.39 -6.93 -25.77
N ALA A 319 10.18 -6.55 -25.32
CA ALA A 319 9.66 -6.96 -24.02
C ALA A 319 9.55 -8.49 -23.91
N GLU A 320 9.01 -9.17 -24.93
CA GLU A 320 8.93 -10.64 -25.01
C GLU A 320 10.30 -11.32 -24.95
N LYS A 321 11.33 -10.68 -25.52
CA LYS A 321 12.70 -11.19 -25.45
C LYS A 321 13.30 -11.06 -24.04
N LEU A 322 12.99 -9.98 -23.33
CA LEU A 322 13.49 -9.73 -21.97
C LEU A 322 12.74 -10.57 -20.93
N ASP A 323 11.47 -10.86 -21.19
CA ASP A 323 10.59 -11.61 -20.30
C ASP A 323 9.76 -12.60 -21.12
N SER A 324 10.39 -13.74 -21.42
CA SER A 324 9.80 -14.79 -22.27
C SER A 324 8.78 -15.66 -21.56
N GLU A 325 8.75 -15.63 -20.23
CA GLU A 325 7.80 -16.40 -19.43
C GLU A 325 6.47 -15.65 -19.27
N SER A 326 6.49 -14.31 -19.34
CA SER A 326 5.28 -13.51 -19.22
C SER A 326 4.36 -13.61 -20.43
N PRO A 327 3.05 -13.81 -20.21
CA PRO A 327 2.07 -13.79 -21.30
C PRO A 327 1.81 -12.38 -21.83
N VAL A 328 2.23 -11.32 -21.11
CA VAL A 328 1.85 -9.92 -21.38
C VAL A 328 2.27 -9.47 -22.79
N PRO A 329 3.54 -9.58 -23.21
CA PRO A 329 3.96 -9.10 -24.53
C PRO A 329 3.24 -9.84 -25.67
N SER A 330 3.12 -11.18 -25.54
CA SER A 330 2.48 -12.03 -26.54
C SER A 330 0.99 -11.72 -26.72
N PHE A 331 0.30 -11.36 -25.64
CA PHE A 331 -1.11 -10.95 -25.67
C PHE A 331 -1.29 -9.68 -26.50
N TYR A 332 -0.51 -8.63 -26.22
CA TYR A 332 -0.62 -7.37 -26.94
C TYR A 332 -0.16 -7.47 -28.40
N LEU A 333 0.84 -8.30 -28.71
CA LEU A 333 1.26 -8.58 -30.09
C LEU A 333 0.13 -9.22 -30.93
N LYS A 334 -0.58 -10.20 -30.38
CA LYS A 334 -1.73 -10.83 -31.06
C LYS A 334 -2.86 -9.84 -31.31
N ARG A 335 -3.05 -8.89 -30.39
CA ARG A 335 -4.11 -7.87 -30.44
C ARG A 335 -3.80 -6.73 -31.41
N LEU A 336 -2.52 -6.43 -31.65
CA LEU A 336 -2.07 -5.30 -32.47
C LEU A 336 -2.69 -5.27 -33.87
N GLY A 337 -2.89 -6.44 -34.50
CA GLY A 337 -3.53 -6.53 -35.82
C GLY A 337 -4.96 -6.00 -35.84
N LYS A 338 -5.74 -6.31 -34.80
CA LYS A 338 -7.13 -5.84 -34.65
C LYS A 338 -7.21 -4.37 -34.27
N VAL A 339 -6.28 -3.88 -33.46
CA VAL A 339 -6.17 -2.45 -33.16
C VAL A 339 -5.81 -1.66 -34.42
N ARG A 340 -4.92 -2.22 -35.25
CA ARG A 340 -4.54 -1.64 -36.55
C ARG A 340 -5.70 -1.61 -37.55
N SER A 341 -6.58 -2.61 -37.55
CA SER A 341 -7.78 -2.63 -38.41
C SER A 341 -8.95 -1.81 -37.86
N GLY A 342 -8.84 -1.29 -36.63
CA GLY A 342 -9.89 -0.53 -35.95
C GLY A 342 -11.01 -1.40 -35.35
N GLU A 343 -10.84 -2.72 -35.32
CA GLU A 343 -11.79 -3.66 -34.70
C GLU A 343 -11.77 -3.56 -33.16
N GLU A 344 -10.64 -3.17 -32.58
CA GLU A 344 -10.47 -3.00 -31.15
C GLU A 344 -9.81 -1.66 -30.81
N SER A 345 -10.20 -1.07 -29.68
CA SER A 345 -9.59 0.18 -29.20
C SER A 345 -8.15 -0.04 -28.70
N PRO A 346 -7.26 0.96 -28.85
CA PRO A 346 -5.91 0.89 -28.34
C PRO A 346 -5.90 0.77 -26.81
N PRO A 347 -4.88 0.15 -26.22
CA PRO A 347 -4.73 0.13 -24.77
C PRO A 347 -4.45 1.54 -24.27
N THR A 348 -5.16 1.96 -23.22
CA THR A 348 -5.03 3.30 -22.61
C THR A 348 -4.20 3.29 -21.33
N HIS A 349 -3.88 2.11 -20.80
CA HIS A 349 -3.21 1.94 -19.51
C HIS A 349 -1.73 1.60 -19.66
N TYR A 350 -0.91 2.24 -18.84
CA TYR A 350 0.55 2.09 -18.81
C TYR A 350 0.99 1.18 -17.67
N HIS A 351 0.53 -0.07 -17.70
CA HIS A 351 0.87 -1.07 -16.70
C HIS A 351 1.28 -2.38 -17.37
N TYR A 352 2.36 -3.00 -16.88
CA TYR A 352 2.86 -4.25 -17.44
C TYR A 352 2.11 -5.45 -16.88
N HIS A 353 0.83 -5.58 -17.27
CA HIS A 353 0.00 -6.72 -16.93
C HIS A 353 -1.04 -6.99 -18.04
N LEU A 354 -1.67 -8.17 -17.99
CA LEU A 354 -2.81 -8.46 -18.86
C LEU A 354 -4.01 -7.59 -18.48
N PRO A 355 -4.89 -7.19 -19.41
CA PRO A 355 -6.14 -6.53 -19.05
C PRO A 355 -6.96 -7.37 -18.08
N PHE A 356 -7.73 -6.72 -17.20
CA PHE A 356 -8.51 -7.40 -16.16
C PHE A 356 -9.37 -8.54 -16.71
N GLU A 357 -10.07 -8.32 -17.82
CA GLU A 357 -10.93 -9.32 -18.47
C GLU A 357 -10.15 -10.60 -18.84
N GLU A 358 -8.91 -10.45 -19.28
CA GLU A 358 -8.06 -11.59 -19.65
C GLU A 358 -7.46 -12.26 -18.41
N GLN A 359 -7.09 -11.49 -17.39
CA GLN A 359 -6.68 -12.05 -16.09
C GLN A 359 -7.82 -12.88 -15.49
N PHE A 360 -9.04 -12.34 -15.50
CA PHE A 360 -10.23 -13.02 -15.00
C PHE A 360 -10.58 -14.27 -15.81
N ARG A 361 -10.45 -14.24 -17.13
CA ARG A 361 -10.69 -15.42 -17.97
C ARG A 361 -9.70 -16.56 -17.69
N GLN A 362 -8.45 -16.25 -17.33
CA GLN A 362 -7.49 -17.27 -16.88
C GLN A 362 -7.89 -17.88 -15.53
N TRP A 363 -8.58 -17.10 -14.71
CA TRP A 363 -8.98 -17.43 -13.35
C TRP A 363 -10.31 -18.18 -13.21
N GLU A 364 -11.22 -18.06 -14.18
CA GLU A 364 -12.44 -18.89 -14.25
C GLU A 364 -12.13 -20.39 -14.22
N TYR A 365 -10.93 -20.80 -14.66
CA TYR A 365 -10.49 -22.19 -14.67
C TYR A 365 -9.77 -22.63 -13.37
N SER A 366 -9.51 -21.74 -12.41
CA SER A 366 -8.79 -22.06 -11.16
C SER A 366 -9.12 -21.13 -9.98
N PRO A 367 -10.30 -21.29 -9.34
CA PRO A 367 -10.80 -20.39 -8.28
C PRO A 367 -9.87 -20.20 -7.07
N GLY A 368 -9.07 -21.22 -6.73
CA GLY A 368 -8.14 -21.17 -5.60
C GLY A 368 -6.94 -20.23 -5.83
N GLN A 369 -6.50 -20.06 -7.08
CA GLN A 369 -5.39 -19.17 -7.42
C GLN A 369 -5.79 -17.69 -7.33
N VAL A 370 -7.05 -17.37 -7.63
CA VAL A 370 -7.60 -16.00 -7.56
C VAL A 370 -7.55 -15.46 -6.15
N THR A 371 -7.97 -16.28 -5.17
CA THR A 371 -8.01 -15.85 -3.76
C THR A 371 -6.61 -15.58 -3.24
N GLU A 372 -5.62 -16.37 -3.67
CA GLU A 372 -4.24 -16.19 -3.25
C GLU A 372 -3.57 -14.99 -3.93
N ALA A 373 -3.80 -14.82 -5.24
CA ALA A 373 -3.35 -13.66 -5.99
C ALA A 373 -3.96 -12.37 -5.43
N LEU A 374 -5.26 -12.34 -5.15
CA LEU A 374 -5.95 -11.17 -4.60
C LEU A 374 -5.52 -10.82 -3.16
N LYS A 375 -4.98 -11.80 -2.42
CA LYS A 375 -4.41 -11.61 -1.08
C LYS A 375 -2.94 -11.20 -1.10
N ARG A 376 -2.16 -11.68 -2.09
CA ARG A 376 -0.70 -11.56 -2.10
C ARG A 376 -0.14 -10.63 -3.16
N ASP A 377 -0.90 -10.33 -4.20
CA ASP A 377 -0.46 -9.49 -5.32
C ASP A 377 -1.12 -8.09 -5.23
N PRO A 378 -0.35 -7.09 -4.75
CA PRO A 378 -0.64 -5.66 -4.76
C PRO A 378 -1.37 -5.12 -6.02
N LEU A 379 -0.85 -5.48 -7.20
CA LEU A 379 -1.26 -4.94 -8.49
C LEU A 379 -2.57 -5.58 -8.95
N ILE A 380 -2.72 -6.87 -8.68
CA ILE A 380 -3.98 -7.56 -8.93
C ILE A 380 -5.06 -6.97 -8.02
N ARG A 381 -4.77 -6.81 -6.73
CA ARG A 381 -5.75 -6.29 -5.76
C ARG A 381 -6.24 -4.88 -6.10
N SER A 382 -5.32 -3.97 -6.43
CA SER A 382 -5.67 -2.63 -6.90
C SER A 382 -6.49 -2.65 -8.20
N SER A 383 -6.22 -3.59 -9.11
CA SER A 383 -7.00 -3.78 -10.34
C SER A 383 -8.46 -4.21 -10.05
N PHE A 384 -8.70 -5.04 -9.02
CA PHE A 384 -10.07 -5.41 -8.61
C PHE A 384 -10.82 -4.23 -8.01
N PHE A 385 -10.20 -3.44 -7.13
CA PHE A 385 -10.87 -2.25 -6.60
C PHE A 385 -11.15 -1.20 -7.67
N TRP A 386 -10.25 -1.06 -8.64
CA TRP A 386 -10.49 -0.22 -9.80
C TRP A 386 -11.67 -0.72 -10.63
N ALA A 387 -11.70 -2.03 -10.93
CA ALA A 387 -12.78 -2.64 -11.71
C ALA A 387 -14.13 -2.61 -10.96
N LEU A 388 -14.14 -2.65 -9.62
CA LEU A 388 -15.34 -2.47 -8.79
C LEU A 388 -15.97 -1.09 -9.02
N ARG A 389 -15.15 -0.06 -9.26
CA ARG A 389 -15.59 1.34 -9.40
C ARG A 389 -15.85 1.73 -10.85
N HIS A 390 -14.99 1.31 -11.76
CA HIS A 390 -14.96 1.80 -13.13
C HIS A 390 -15.25 0.72 -14.18
N GLY A 391 -15.35 -0.54 -13.78
CA GLY A 391 -15.71 -1.63 -14.67
C GLY A 391 -17.12 -1.47 -15.23
N ASP A 392 -17.40 -2.13 -16.34
CA ASP A 392 -18.77 -2.23 -16.82
C ASP A 392 -19.63 -3.05 -15.84
N ARG A 393 -20.94 -3.05 -16.04
CA ARG A 393 -21.89 -3.77 -15.17
C ARG A 393 -21.53 -5.24 -14.99
N HIS A 394 -21.10 -5.93 -16.05
CA HIS A 394 -20.76 -7.34 -16.00
C HIS A 394 -19.46 -7.56 -15.19
N THR A 395 -18.43 -6.77 -15.48
CA THR A 395 -17.18 -6.77 -14.73
C THR A 395 -17.41 -6.53 -13.24
N LYS A 396 -18.23 -5.53 -12.88
CA LYS A 396 -18.53 -5.20 -11.48
C LYS A 396 -19.18 -6.37 -10.74
N VAL A 397 -20.12 -7.10 -11.34
CA VAL A 397 -20.71 -8.30 -10.70
C VAL A 397 -19.63 -9.33 -10.37
N GLN A 398 -18.76 -9.64 -11.33
CA GLN A 398 -17.69 -10.62 -11.15
C GLN A 398 -16.68 -10.18 -10.09
N VAL A 399 -16.32 -8.90 -10.08
CA VAL A 399 -15.43 -8.31 -9.08
C VAL A 399 -16.04 -8.39 -7.68
N ILE A 400 -17.30 -7.98 -7.51
CA ILE A 400 -18.00 -8.05 -6.21
C ILE A 400 -17.99 -9.48 -5.67
N GLN A 401 -18.25 -10.47 -6.53
CA GLN A 401 -18.24 -11.88 -6.17
C GLN A 401 -16.84 -12.36 -5.77
N ALA A 402 -15.81 -12.02 -6.56
CA ALA A 402 -14.43 -12.42 -6.30
C ALA A 402 -13.87 -11.80 -5.02
N LEU A 403 -14.14 -10.51 -4.77
CA LEU A 403 -13.78 -9.84 -3.51
C LEU A 403 -14.42 -10.54 -2.31
N GLY A 404 -15.66 -11.02 -2.46
CA GLY A 404 -16.35 -11.83 -1.45
C GLY A 404 -15.63 -13.11 -1.03
N LEU A 405 -14.72 -13.65 -1.83
CA LEU A 405 -13.93 -14.85 -1.48
C LEU A 405 -12.75 -14.52 -0.55
N VAL A 406 -12.29 -13.27 -0.52
CA VAL A 406 -11.18 -12.82 0.32
C VAL A 406 -11.66 -12.41 1.70
N ALA A 407 -12.78 -11.66 1.76
CA ALA A 407 -13.50 -11.32 2.99
C ALA A 407 -12.65 -10.61 4.08
N ASP A 408 -11.68 -9.79 3.70
CA ASP A 408 -10.91 -8.96 4.64
C ASP A 408 -11.61 -7.61 4.91
N GLU A 409 -11.11 -6.87 5.90
CA GLU A 409 -11.70 -5.60 6.35
C GLU A 409 -11.77 -4.56 5.23
N GLU A 410 -10.79 -4.54 4.35
CA GLU A 410 -10.74 -3.61 3.24
C GLU A 410 -11.77 -3.91 2.15
N VAL A 411 -11.96 -5.19 1.80
CA VAL A 411 -13.06 -5.60 0.92
C VAL A 411 -14.41 -5.17 1.51
N ILE A 412 -14.58 -5.35 2.82
CA ILE A 412 -15.79 -4.95 3.53
C ILE A 412 -16.03 -3.44 3.39
N GLU A 413 -15.01 -2.62 3.65
CA GLU A 413 -15.13 -1.16 3.55
C GLU A 413 -15.33 -0.69 2.10
N ALA A 414 -14.63 -1.28 1.13
CA ALA A 414 -14.82 -0.97 -0.29
C ALA A 414 -16.25 -1.29 -0.76
N LEU A 415 -16.79 -2.45 -0.38
CA LEU A 415 -18.16 -2.81 -0.70
C LEU A 415 -19.18 -1.95 0.05
N LYS A 416 -18.92 -1.54 1.30
CA LYS A 416 -19.79 -0.59 2.02
C LYS A 416 -19.82 0.79 1.35
N ALA A 417 -18.66 1.29 0.91
CA ALA A 417 -18.58 2.55 0.16
C ALA A 417 -19.40 2.46 -1.14
N PHE A 418 -19.27 1.33 -1.85
CA PHE A 418 -20.05 1.04 -3.07
C PHE A 418 -21.58 1.08 -2.83
N LEU A 419 -22.07 0.74 -1.64
CA LEU A 419 -23.50 0.80 -1.32
C LEU A 419 -24.06 2.22 -1.22
N ILE A 420 -23.21 3.19 -0.87
CA ILE A 420 -23.63 4.57 -0.58
C ILE A 420 -23.53 5.45 -1.84
N ASP A 421 -22.69 5.07 -2.80
CA ASP A 421 -22.51 5.76 -4.08
C ASP A 421 -23.85 5.95 -4.82
N ALA A 422 -24.18 7.18 -5.17
CA ALA A 422 -25.46 7.53 -5.79
C ALA A 422 -25.53 7.13 -7.28
N ASP A 423 -24.38 7.04 -7.95
CA ASP A 423 -24.30 6.83 -9.40
C ASP A 423 -24.28 5.34 -9.77
N GLU A 424 -24.15 4.45 -8.78
CA GLU A 424 -24.07 3.01 -8.97
C GLU A 424 -25.45 2.32 -9.09
N ASP A 425 -25.49 1.25 -9.88
CA ASP A 425 -26.70 0.49 -10.20
C ASP A 425 -27.29 -0.24 -8.97
N ASP A 426 -28.62 -0.11 -8.79
CA ASP A 426 -29.34 -0.67 -7.65
C ASP A 426 -29.24 -2.22 -7.59
N GLU A 427 -29.14 -2.92 -8.74
CA GLU A 427 -28.93 -4.38 -8.73
C GLU A 427 -27.52 -4.75 -8.29
N LEU A 428 -26.49 -4.02 -8.73
CA LEU A 428 -25.12 -4.22 -8.25
C LEU A 428 -25.03 -4.02 -6.73
N LYS A 429 -25.70 -3.00 -6.19
CA LYS A 429 -25.78 -2.78 -4.74
C LYS A 429 -26.45 -3.94 -4.02
N ARG A 430 -27.50 -4.55 -4.59
CA ARG A 430 -28.12 -5.77 -4.02
C ARG A 430 -27.12 -6.93 -3.98
N VAL A 431 -26.34 -7.13 -5.04
CA VAL A 431 -25.27 -8.15 -5.07
C VAL A 431 -24.22 -7.87 -4.00
N SER A 432 -23.76 -6.62 -3.85
CA SER A 432 -22.81 -6.23 -2.80
C SER A 432 -23.35 -6.45 -1.39
N VAL A 433 -24.64 -6.17 -1.14
CA VAL A 433 -25.29 -6.50 0.15
C VAL A 433 -25.26 -8.00 0.41
N LEU A 434 -25.61 -8.82 -0.59
CA LEU A 434 -25.60 -10.29 -0.44
C LEU A 434 -24.19 -10.78 -0.10
N VAL A 435 -23.17 -10.30 -0.80
CA VAL A 435 -21.77 -10.65 -0.54
C VAL A 435 -21.32 -10.20 0.85
N LEU A 436 -21.60 -8.96 1.26
CA LEU A 436 -21.29 -8.47 2.60
C LEU A 436 -21.93 -9.33 3.70
N ARG A 437 -23.17 -9.78 3.48
CA ARG A 437 -23.85 -10.69 4.41
C ARG A 437 -23.26 -12.10 4.39
N SER A 438 -22.84 -12.62 3.23
CA SER A 438 -22.24 -13.97 3.13
C SER A 438 -20.86 -14.03 3.79
N ILE A 439 -20.07 -12.95 3.72
CA ILE A 439 -18.77 -12.84 4.39
C ILE A 439 -18.85 -12.51 5.88
N GLY A 440 -20.07 -12.40 6.42
CA GLY A 440 -20.31 -12.34 7.85
C GLY A 440 -20.46 -10.93 8.44
N VAL A 441 -20.56 -9.87 7.63
CA VAL A 441 -20.85 -8.51 8.13
C VAL A 441 -22.24 -8.50 8.76
N GLN A 442 -22.30 -8.36 10.08
CA GLN A 442 -23.54 -8.39 10.85
C GLN A 442 -24.10 -6.99 11.11
N ASP A 443 -23.31 -5.93 10.93
CA ASP A 443 -23.72 -4.55 11.28
C ASP A 443 -24.83 -4.02 10.37
N SER A 444 -25.46 -2.92 10.77
CA SER A 444 -26.38 -2.21 9.88
C SER A 444 -25.63 -1.70 8.64
N LEU A 445 -26.19 -1.92 7.46
CA LEU A 445 -25.62 -1.45 6.20
C LEU A 445 -26.42 -0.25 5.69
N THR A 446 -25.73 0.85 5.39
CA THR A 446 -26.35 2.02 4.76
C THR A 446 -26.27 1.87 3.24
N VAL A 447 -27.39 1.98 2.54
CA VAL A 447 -27.49 1.77 1.09
C VAL A 447 -28.31 2.87 0.44
N THR A 448 -27.81 3.44 -0.65
CA THR A 448 -28.53 4.44 -1.44
C THR A 448 -29.17 3.78 -2.66
N PHE A 449 -30.49 3.58 -2.64
CA PHE A 449 -31.25 3.06 -3.77
C PHE A 449 -32.02 4.19 -4.46
N SER A 450 -31.84 4.35 -5.77
CA SER A 450 -32.56 5.38 -6.56
C SER A 450 -32.56 6.78 -5.88
N GLY A 451 -31.41 7.18 -5.33
CA GLY A 451 -31.22 8.45 -4.62
C GLY A 451 -31.80 8.55 -3.20
N ARG A 452 -32.34 7.45 -2.64
CA ARG A 452 -32.83 7.37 -1.26
C ARG A 452 -31.93 6.49 -0.41
N THR A 453 -31.37 7.06 0.66
CA THR A 453 -30.57 6.32 1.63
C THR A 453 -31.45 5.55 2.60
N LEU A 454 -31.21 4.25 2.70
CA LEU A 454 -31.89 3.29 3.55
C LEU A 454 -30.87 2.59 4.44
N THR A 455 -31.20 2.41 5.72
CA THR A 455 -30.37 1.62 6.64
C THR A 455 -30.97 0.22 6.75
N LEU A 456 -30.27 -0.77 6.22
CA LEU A 456 -30.60 -2.18 6.36
C LEU A 456 -30.13 -2.64 7.74
N GLU A 457 -31.07 -3.07 8.60
CA GLU A 457 -30.74 -3.51 9.96
C GLU A 457 -29.76 -4.70 9.97
N ALA A 458 -29.00 -4.77 11.06
CA ALA A 458 -28.15 -5.91 11.38
C ALA A 458 -28.97 -7.21 11.34
N ARG A 459 -28.40 -8.30 10.80
CA ARG A 459 -29.02 -9.63 10.95
C ARG A 459 -29.14 -9.89 12.46
N ARG A 460 -30.37 -9.95 12.98
CA ARG A 460 -30.61 -10.41 14.37
C ARG A 460 -29.92 -11.77 14.51
N LYS A 461 -29.06 -11.91 15.53
CA LYS A 461 -28.33 -13.15 15.84
C LYS A 461 -29.21 -14.36 15.56
N SER A 462 -28.96 -15.02 14.43
CA SER A 462 -29.51 -16.33 14.20
C SER A 462 -28.89 -17.20 15.29
N ALA A 463 -29.71 -18.01 15.99
CA ALA A 463 -29.18 -18.87 17.05
C ALA A 463 -28.02 -19.67 16.45
N LYS A 464 -26.82 -19.63 17.08
CA LYS A 464 -25.69 -20.42 16.60
C LYS A 464 -26.16 -21.86 16.49
N LEU A 465 -26.29 -22.34 15.25
CA LEU A 465 -26.58 -23.75 15.01
C LEU A 465 -25.49 -24.57 15.71
N PRO A 466 -25.84 -25.73 16.29
CA PRO A 466 -24.86 -26.65 16.86
C PRO A 466 -24.03 -27.29 15.73
N VAL A 467 -23.26 -28.32 16.05
CA VAL A 467 -22.61 -29.17 15.04
C VAL A 467 -23.62 -29.57 13.98
N TRP A 468 -23.26 -29.35 12.71
CA TRP A 468 -24.11 -29.58 11.55
C TRP A 468 -24.61 -31.03 11.51
N ASP A 469 -25.93 -31.22 11.50
CA ASP A 469 -26.56 -32.54 11.47
C ASP A 469 -26.51 -33.12 10.04
N SER A 470 -26.19 -34.41 9.91
CA SER A 470 -26.12 -35.08 8.60
C SER A 470 -27.48 -35.08 7.88
N ALA A 471 -28.60 -35.07 8.61
CA ALA A 471 -29.92 -34.96 8.01
C ALA A 471 -30.16 -33.58 7.37
N TRP A 472 -29.52 -32.52 7.86
CA TRP A 472 -29.59 -31.18 7.24
C TRP A 472 -28.81 -31.14 5.94
N GLN A 473 -27.68 -31.84 5.91
CA GLN A 473 -26.85 -31.99 4.72
C GLN A 473 -27.58 -32.75 3.61
N THR A 474 -28.24 -33.88 3.94
CA THR A 474 -28.99 -34.67 2.96
C THR A 474 -30.13 -33.88 2.30
N VAL A 475 -30.75 -32.93 3.00
CA VAL A 475 -31.75 -32.03 2.40
C VAL A 475 -31.11 -31.10 1.35
N LEU A 476 -29.95 -30.52 1.66
CA LEU A 476 -29.23 -29.66 0.72
C LEU A 476 -28.78 -30.42 -0.53
N GLU A 477 -28.22 -31.61 -0.35
CA GLU A 477 -27.72 -32.44 -1.45
C GLU A 477 -28.85 -32.74 -2.45
N HIS A 478 -30.00 -33.21 -1.96
CA HIS A 478 -31.15 -33.42 -2.84
C HIS A 478 -31.67 -32.13 -3.49
N ALA A 479 -31.65 -30.99 -2.78
CA ALA A 479 -32.07 -29.72 -3.35
C ALA A 479 -31.14 -29.30 -4.50
N LEU A 480 -29.83 -29.38 -4.30
CA LEU A 480 -28.81 -29.10 -5.31
C LEU A 480 -28.91 -30.06 -6.50
N GLU A 481 -29.12 -31.35 -6.27
CA GLU A 481 -29.35 -32.34 -7.34
C GLU A 481 -30.58 -31.99 -8.18
N GLY A 482 -31.70 -31.63 -7.54
CA GLY A 482 -32.92 -31.24 -8.26
C GLY A 482 -32.77 -29.94 -9.05
N MET A 483 -31.99 -29.00 -8.52
CA MET A 483 -31.69 -27.71 -9.13
C MET A 483 -30.60 -27.74 -10.20
N SER A 484 -29.77 -28.79 -10.21
CA SER A 484 -28.65 -28.94 -11.13
C SER A 484 -29.07 -28.81 -12.59
N GLY A 485 -28.31 -27.99 -13.34
CA GLY A 485 -28.54 -27.68 -14.75
C GLY A 485 -29.79 -26.82 -15.05
N LYS A 486 -30.60 -26.47 -14.05
CA LYS A 486 -31.81 -25.64 -14.21
C LYS A 486 -31.69 -24.28 -13.57
N TYR A 487 -30.88 -24.16 -12.53
CA TYR A 487 -30.66 -22.95 -11.75
C TYR A 487 -29.20 -22.54 -11.82
N ASP A 488 -28.96 -21.24 -11.91
CA ASP A 488 -27.61 -20.68 -11.83
C ASP A 488 -27.05 -20.81 -10.39
N VAL A 489 -25.75 -20.51 -10.26
CA VAL A 489 -25.04 -20.64 -8.99
C VAL A 489 -25.60 -19.69 -7.92
N VAL A 490 -26.12 -18.52 -8.31
CA VAL A 490 -26.71 -17.53 -7.38
C VAL A 490 -27.99 -18.09 -6.77
N GLN A 491 -28.86 -18.65 -7.60
CA GLN A 491 -30.11 -19.27 -7.15
C GLN A 491 -29.86 -20.48 -6.26
N GLN A 492 -28.82 -21.27 -6.55
CA GLN A 492 -28.41 -22.38 -5.68
C GLN A 492 -27.86 -21.87 -4.33
N HIS A 493 -27.12 -20.76 -4.34
CA HIS A 493 -26.64 -20.11 -3.12
C HIS A 493 -27.78 -19.53 -2.26
N ASP A 494 -28.76 -18.91 -2.89
CA ASP A 494 -29.93 -18.37 -2.20
C ASP A 494 -30.78 -19.48 -1.56
N MET A 495 -30.90 -20.63 -2.22
CA MET A 495 -31.51 -21.84 -1.65
C MET A 495 -30.78 -22.32 -0.39
N MET A 496 -29.44 -22.41 -0.44
CA MET A 496 -28.63 -22.81 0.71
C MET A 496 -28.79 -21.81 1.88
N THR A 497 -28.79 -20.53 1.56
CA THR A 497 -28.98 -19.46 2.54
C THR A 497 -30.36 -19.52 3.18
N LEU A 498 -31.40 -19.79 2.38
CA LEU A 498 -32.76 -19.97 2.88
C LEU A 498 -32.86 -21.15 3.84
N TRP A 499 -32.16 -22.26 3.55
CA TRP A 499 -32.14 -23.43 4.43
C TRP A 499 -31.46 -23.14 5.76
N VAL A 500 -30.32 -22.44 5.75
CA VAL A 500 -29.62 -22.03 6.97
C VAL A 500 -30.44 -21.03 7.78
N ASP A 501 -31.13 -20.06 7.14
CA ASP A 501 -32.04 -19.13 7.81
C ASP A 501 -33.19 -19.87 8.49
N TYR A 502 -33.83 -20.81 7.78
CA TYR A 502 -34.87 -21.66 8.34
C TYR A 502 -34.38 -22.42 9.58
N LEU A 503 -33.29 -23.17 9.47
CA LEU A 503 -32.73 -23.95 10.57
C LEU A 503 -32.40 -23.08 11.78
N SER A 504 -31.80 -21.91 11.55
CA SER A 504 -31.40 -21.01 12.64
C SER A 504 -32.58 -20.41 13.39
N ARG A 505 -33.75 -20.29 12.73
CA ARG A 505 -34.97 -19.75 13.35
C ARG A 505 -35.75 -20.79 14.13
N VAL A 506 -35.69 -22.05 13.72
CA VAL A 506 -36.39 -23.15 14.40
C VAL A 506 -35.52 -23.87 15.44
N TYR A 507 -34.21 -23.59 15.49
CA TYR A 507 -33.30 -24.15 16.50
C TYR A 507 -33.61 -23.62 17.92
N PRO A 508 -33.58 -24.46 18.98
CA PRO A 508 -33.18 -25.88 19.03
C PRO A 508 -34.27 -26.90 18.63
N GLU A 509 -35.48 -26.45 18.35
CA GLU A 509 -36.66 -27.29 18.09
C GLU A 509 -36.79 -27.70 16.61
N VAL A 510 -35.69 -28.10 15.99
CA VAL A 510 -35.67 -28.49 14.57
C VAL A 510 -36.56 -29.74 14.37
N PRO A 511 -37.54 -29.72 13.44
CA PRO A 511 -38.41 -30.87 13.22
C PRO A 511 -37.64 -32.06 12.67
N LYS A 512 -38.05 -33.27 13.03
CA LYS A 512 -37.44 -34.51 12.52
C LYS A 512 -37.58 -34.62 11.00
N LEU A 513 -36.46 -34.75 10.30
CA LEU A 513 -36.37 -34.76 8.83
C LEU A 513 -36.50 -36.17 8.24
N HIS A 514 -37.60 -36.88 8.53
CA HIS A 514 -37.79 -38.27 8.06
C HIS A 514 -37.85 -38.47 6.54
N LYS A 515 -38.09 -37.39 5.76
CA LYS A 515 -38.15 -37.41 4.29
C LYS A 515 -37.43 -36.20 3.72
N PRO A 516 -36.09 -36.26 3.55
CA PRO A 516 -35.30 -35.09 3.16
C PRO A 516 -35.65 -34.55 1.77
N THR A 517 -36.02 -35.43 0.83
CA THR A 517 -36.47 -35.06 -0.53
C THR A 517 -37.70 -34.14 -0.54
N GLY A 518 -38.58 -34.25 0.46
CA GLY A 518 -39.73 -33.35 0.59
C GLY A 518 -39.35 -31.93 1.03
N TRP A 519 -38.36 -31.81 1.91
CA TRP A 519 -37.82 -30.52 2.33
C TRP A 519 -37.00 -29.87 1.22
N ALA A 520 -36.23 -30.67 0.48
CA ALA A 520 -35.52 -30.23 -0.72
C ALA A 520 -36.47 -29.64 -1.79
N ALA A 521 -37.57 -30.33 -2.07
CA ALA A 521 -38.60 -29.83 -2.99
C ALA A 521 -39.24 -28.52 -2.52
N ALA A 522 -39.44 -28.35 -1.21
CA ALA A 522 -39.99 -27.12 -0.64
C ALA A 522 -39.00 -25.94 -0.68
N LEU A 523 -37.70 -26.22 -0.50
CA LEU A 523 -36.63 -25.23 -0.69
C LEU A 523 -36.54 -24.77 -2.14
N GLU A 524 -36.59 -25.70 -3.10
CA GLU A 524 -36.62 -25.34 -4.51
C GLU A 524 -37.87 -24.51 -4.85
N TYR A 525 -39.04 -24.90 -4.32
CA TYR A 525 -40.28 -24.14 -4.51
C TYR A 525 -40.12 -22.67 -4.12
N TRP A 526 -39.63 -22.39 -2.91
CA TRP A 526 -39.49 -21.02 -2.43
C TRP A 526 -38.41 -20.25 -3.17
N THR A 527 -37.29 -20.89 -3.45
CA THR A 527 -36.22 -20.30 -4.26
C THR A 527 -36.75 -19.89 -5.63
N ALA A 528 -37.48 -20.78 -6.31
CA ALA A 528 -38.11 -20.48 -7.59
C ALA A 528 -39.07 -19.28 -7.49
N LYS A 529 -39.87 -19.17 -6.41
CA LYS A 529 -40.76 -18.02 -6.20
C LYS A 529 -40.00 -16.72 -5.93
N MET A 530 -38.94 -16.75 -5.14
CA MET A 530 -38.07 -15.60 -4.87
C MET A 530 -37.44 -15.04 -6.16
N HIS A 531 -37.09 -15.92 -7.10
CA HIS A 531 -36.55 -15.54 -8.41
C HIS A 531 -37.60 -15.44 -9.54
N ARG A 532 -38.89 -15.32 -9.20
CA ARG A 532 -39.99 -15.15 -10.17
C ARG A 532 -40.07 -16.23 -11.25
N ARG A 533 -39.65 -17.46 -10.95
CA ARG A 533 -39.73 -18.60 -11.86
C ARG A 533 -41.08 -19.32 -11.73
N THR A 534 -41.58 -19.82 -12.85
CA THR A 534 -42.78 -20.63 -12.91
C THR A 534 -42.45 -22.07 -12.55
N VAL A 535 -42.60 -22.42 -11.27
CA VAL A 535 -42.54 -23.81 -10.78
C VAL A 535 -43.85 -24.15 -10.10
N THR A 536 -44.46 -25.26 -10.51
CA THR A 536 -45.69 -25.78 -9.92
C THR A 536 -45.38 -26.93 -8.96
N TYR A 537 -46.32 -27.26 -8.09
CA TYR A 537 -46.18 -28.46 -7.26
C TYR A 537 -46.10 -29.74 -8.09
N ALA A 538 -46.74 -29.80 -9.26
CA ALA A 538 -46.69 -30.97 -10.13
C ALA A 538 -45.27 -31.22 -10.66
N ASP A 539 -44.55 -30.15 -11.02
CA ASP A 539 -43.15 -30.23 -11.48
C ASP A 539 -42.23 -30.81 -10.39
N LEU A 540 -42.44 -30.36 -9.14
CA LEU A 540 -41.65 -30.80 -7.99
C LEU A 540 -41.99 -32.23 -7.56
N VAL A 541 -43.26 -32.63 -7.65
CA VAL A 541 -43.69 -34.02 -7.40
C VAL A 541 -42.96 -34.98 -8.34
N ASN A 542 -42.94 -34.65 -9.64
CA ASN A 542 -42.25 -35.47 -10.64
C ASN A 542 -40.73 -35.51 -10.42
N ARG A 543 -40.14 -34.41 -9.97
CA ARG A 543 -38.68 -34.29 -9.80
C ARG A 543 -38.17 -34.99 -8.54
N TYR A 544 -38.87 -34.83 -7.42
CA TYR A 544 -38.40 -35.31 -6.13
C TYR A 544 -39.09 -36.60 -5.67
N GLY A 545 -40.06 -37.12 -6.43
CA GLY A 545 -40.77 -38.36 -6.11
C GLY A 545 -41.57 -38.30 -4.82
N VAL A 546 -42.07 -37.11 -4.45
CA VAL A 546 -42.80 -36.85 -3.19
C VAL A 546 -44.20 -36.33 -3.46
N SER A 547 -45.14 -36.55 -2.54
CA SER A 547 -46.52 -36.08 -2.71
C SER A 547 -46.64 -34.57 -2.59
N GLN A 548 -47.53 -33.95 -3.37
CA GLN A 548 -47.83 -32.51 -3.32
C GLN A 548 -48.18 -32.05 -1.90
N ALA A 549 -48.94 -32.85 -1.15
CA ALA A 549 -49.29 -32.57 0.24
C ALA A 549 -48.04 -32.46 1.15
N SER A 550 -47.00 -33.26 0.88
CA SER A 550 -45.74 -33.19 1.64
C SER A 550 -44.97 -31.91 1.32
N ILE A 551 -44.85 -31.57 0.04
CA ILE A 551 -44.13 -30.36 -0.42
C ILE A 551 -44.82 -29.11 0.13
N SER A 552 -46.14 -29.00 -0.01
CA SER A 552 -46.92 -27.87 0.50
C SER A 552 -46.80 -27.72 2.02
N ARG A 553 -46.84 -28.82 2.78
CA ARG A 553 -46.68 -28.80 4.23
C ARG A 553 -45.30 -28.28 4.65
N TYR A 554 -44.23 -28.71 3.99
CA TYR A 554 -42.87 -28.24 4.31
C TYR A 554 -42.63 -26.81 3.81
N ALA A 555 -43.16 -26.45 2.64
CA ALA A 555 -43.11 -25.08 2.14
C ALA A 555 -43.79 -24.11 3.11
N ASN A 556 -44.99 -24.44 3.61
CA ASN A 556 -45.66 -23.60 4.61
C ASN A 556 -44.84 -23.46 5.90
N ARG A 557 -44.18 -24.53 6.38
CA ARG A 557 -43.31 -24.44 7.56
C ARG A 557 -42.09 -23.54 7.34
N ILE A 558 -41.46 -23.63 6.18
CA ILE A 558 -40.33 -22.77 5.83
C ILE A 558 -40.79 -21.31 5.76
N ASP A 559 -41.94 -21.06 5.16
CA ASP A 559 -42.54 -19.72 5.07
C ASP A 559 -42.93 -19.15 6.44
N GLU A 560 -43.58 -19.93 7.29
CA GLU A 560 -43.97 -19.55 8.66
C GLU A 560 -42.75 -19.09 9.48
N ALA A 561 -41.61 -19.78 9.33
CA ALA A 561 -40.39 -19.40 10.03
C ALA A 561 -39.68 -18.21 9.36
N CYS A 562 -39.58 -18.21 8.02
CA CYS A 562 -38.74 -17.26 7.29
C CYS A 562 -39.46 -15.98 6.84
N GLY A 563 -40.80 -15.94 6.90
CA GLY A 563 -41.65 -14.83 6.47
C GLY A 563 -41.52 -14.53 4.97
N ILE A 564 -41.49 -15.55 4.12
CA ILE A 564 -41.13 -15.39 2.70
C ILE A 564 -42.26 -14.69 1.94
N ARG A 565 -43.52 -15.08 2.15
CA ARG A 565 -44.68 -14.42 1.53
C ARG A 565 -44.75 -12.94 1.89
N GLU A 566 -44.61 -12.61 3.17
CA GLU A 566 -44.63 -11.21 3.63
C GLU A 566 -43.50 -10.38 3.00
N LYS A 567 -42.29 -10.94 2.88
CA LYS A 567 -41.16 -10.31 2.18
C LYS A 567 -41.42 -10.13 0.68
N LEU A 568 -42.07 -11.10 0.04
CA LEU A 568 -42.47 -10.99 -1.36
C LEU A 568 -43.57 -9.93 -1.56
N ASP A 569 -44.54 -9.85 -0.66
CA ASP A 569 -45.62 -8.86 -0.72
C ASP A 569 -45.11 -7.42 -0.49
N LEU A 570 -44.14 -7.24 0.41
CA LEU A 570 -43.48 -5.95 0.65
C LEU A 570 -42.63 -5.48 -0.54
N THR A 571 -42.09 -6.43 -1.32
CA THR A 571 -41.29 -6.13 -2.51
C THR A 571 -42.11 -6.06 -3.80
N THR A 572 -43.37 -6.52 -3.76
CA THR A 572 -44.32 -6.50 -4.89
C THR A 572 -45.78 -6.46 -4.39
N PRO A 573 -46.47 -5.29 -4.38
CA PRO A 573 -47.87 -5.23 -3.97
C PRO A 573 -48.81 -5.67 -5.10
N SER A 574 -48.92 -6.99 -5.34
CA SER A 574 -50.12 -7.66 -5.87
C SER A 574 -49.90 -9.16 -6.08
N PHE A 575 -50.36 -9.98 -5.13
CA PHE A 575 -50.83 -11.34 -5.39
C PHE A 575 -52.13 -11.54 -4.61
N LYS A 576 -53.26 -11.19 -5.24
CA LYS A 576 -54.57 -11.79 -4.97
C LYS A 576 -54.92 -12.69 -6.13
#